data_AF-A0A9F5MZI8-F1
#
_entry.id   AF-A0A9F5MZI8-F1
#
_cell.length_a   1.000
_cell.length_b   1.000
_cell.length_c   1.000
_cell.angle_alpha   90.00
_cell.angle_beta   90.00
_cell.angle_gamma   90.00
#
_symmetry.space_group_name_H-M   'P 1'
#
loop_
_entity.id
_entity.type
_entity.pdbx_description
1 polymer ?
#
loop_
_entity_poly.entity_id
_entity_poly.type
_entity_poly.pdbx_seq_one_letter_code
_entity_poly.pdbx_strand_id
1 'polypeptide(L)'
;MQRAGMQNEIFFTFKVSSLEAVKGKTLCQKSVCDVARRLRKAKDLIEKFFSQQVEVLGKRTAPLPEIYYIEGTLQMVWVNRCFPGYGINSLLHPDCPNCCVVCSPGSFNPHEGTHCLQCNRSLAYGAKHCY
;
A
#
# COMPACT_ATOMS: atom_id res chain seq x y z
N MET A 1 12.62 -38.41 13.63
CA MET A 1 11.76 -37.23 13.40
C MET A 1 12.34 -36.06 14.18
N GLN A 2 13.05 -35.14 13.51
CA GLN A 2 13.58 -33.93 14.14
C GLN A 2 12.71 -32.73 13.75
N ARG A 3 12.17 -32.05 14.76
CA ARG A 3 11.51 -30.75 14.64
C ARG A 3 12.60 -29.73 14.28
N ALA A 4 12.79 -29.46 12.99
CA ALA A 4 13.62 -28.34 12.55
C ALA A 4 12.88 -27.04 12.87
N GLY A 5 13.38 -26.31 13.86
CA GLY A 5 12.83 -25.01 14.26
C GLY A 5 12.94 -23.97 13.16
N MET A 6 11.87 -23.20 12.98
CA MET A 6 11.73 -21.99 12.16
C MET A 6 12.72 -20.88 12.59
N GLN A 7 14.03 -21.05 12.38
CA GLN A 7 15.02 -20.07 12.85
C GLN A 7 15.51 -19.07 11.80
N ASN A 8 15.24 -19.28 10.49
CA ASN A 8 15.80 -18.44 9.42
C ASN A 8 14.75 -17.95 8.39
N GLU A 9 13.55 -17.58 8.83
CA GLU A 9 12.58 -16.92 7.94
C GLU A 9 12.85 -15.41 7.87
N ILE A 10 13.03 -14.88 6.66
CA ILE A 10 13.26 -13.45 6.43
C ILE A 10 11.99 -12.85 5.83
N PHE A 11 11.44 -11.82 6.49
CA PHE A 11 10.26 -11.11 6.04
C PHE A 11 10.65 -9.84 5.27
N PHE A 12 10.10 -9.66 4.07
CA PHE A 12 10.30 -8.47 3.25
C PHE A 12 8.98 -7.71 3.08
N THR A 13 9.03 -6.38 3.16
CA THR A 13 7.89 -5.51 2.85
C THR A 13 8.25 -4.59 1.70
N PHE A 14 7.52 -4.72 0.59
CA PHE A 14 7.66 -3.86 -0.59
C PHE A 14 6.58 -2.79 -0.56
N LYS A 15 6.95 -1.54 -0.82
CA LYS A 15 6.00 -0.44 -1.01
C LYS A 15 6.02 0.00 -2.46
N VAL A 16 4.87 -0.12 -3.13
CA VAL A 16 4.69 0.32 -4.51
C VAL A 16 3.81 1.57 -4.51
N SER A 17 4.37 2.67 -5.00
CA SER A 17 3.65 3.92 -5.21
C SER A 17 3.72 4.29 -6.68
N SER A 18 2.63 4.80 -7.25
CA SER A 18 2.69 5.42 -8.57
C SER A 18 3.33 6.79 -8.44
N LEU A 19 4.34 7.08 -9.27
CA LEU A 19 4.86 8.44 -9.40
C LEU A 19 3.78 9.30 -10.06
N GLU A 20 3.18 10.21 -9.30
CA GLU A 20 2.42 11.31 -9.88
C GLU A 20 3.42 12.28 -10.54
N ALA A 21 3.10 12.77 -11.73
CA ALA A 21 3.93 13.77 -12.39
C ALA A 21 4.07 14.98 -11.47
N VAL A 22 5.28 15.16 -10.93
CA VAL A 22 5.67 16.34 -10.15
C VAL A 22 5.30 17.58 -10.96
N LYS A 23 4.57 18.50 -10.32
CA LYS A 23 4.15 19.82 -10.84
C LYS A 23 5.05 20.32 -11.97
N GLY A 24 4.63 20.03 -13.19
CA GLY A 24 5.37 20.33 -14.40
C GLY A 24 4.52 19.84 -15.55
N LYS A 25 3.92 20.76 -16.29
CA LYS A 25 3.15 20.46 -17.50
C LYS A 25 3.95 19.48 -18.36
N THR A 26 3.47 18.25 -18.56
CA THR A 26 3.27 17.61 -19.88
C THR A 26 2.96 16.10 -19.82
N LEU A 27 2.16 15.66 -20.81
CA LEU A 27 2.22 14.37 -21.52
C LEU A 27 1.75 13.11 -20.80
N CYS A 28 0.52 13.10 -20.30
CA CYS A 28 -0.18 11.82 -20.21
C CYS A 28 -1.61 11.92 -20.75
N GLN A 29 -1.86 11.28 -21.90
CA GLN A 29 -3.22 11.01 -22.36
C GLN A 29 -3.94 10.22 -21.26
N LYS A 30 -5.16 10.65 -20.92
CA LYS A 30 -5.94 10.18 -19.75
C LYS A 30 -5.99 8.65 -19.58
N SER A 31 -5.93 7.89 -20.68
CA SER A 31 -5.95 6.43 -20.62
C SER A 31 -4.62 5.80 -20.16
N VAL A 32 -3.46 6.44 -20.29
CA VAL A 32 -2.13 5.86 -20.01
C VAL A 32 -1.63 6.16 -18.58
N CYS A 33 -2.17 7.19 -17.95
CA CYS A 33 -1.85 7.60 -16.57
C CYS A 33 -2.89 7.19 -15.52
N ASP A 34 -3.72 6.18 -15.81
CA ASP A 34 -4.55 5.56 -14.78
C ASP A 34 -3.66 4.90 -13.71
N VAL A 35 -3.47 5.62 -12.60
CA VAL A 35 -2.71 5.21 -11.42
C VAL A 35 -3.23 3.87 -10.89
N ALA A 36 -4.55 3.70 -10.83
CA ALA A 36 -5.14 2.47 -10.33
C ALA A 36 -4.84 1.29 -11.26
N ARG A 37 -4.89 1.49 -12.58
CA ARG A 37 -4.49 0.46 -13.55
C ARG A 37 -3.01 0.10 -13.46
N ARG A 38 -2.12 1.08 -13.28
CA ARG A 38 -0.67 0.84 -13.12
C ARG A 38 -0.36 0.07 -11.84
N LEU A 39 -1.00 0.44 -10.73
CA LEU A 39 -0.85 -0.27 -9.46
C LEU A 39 -1.42 -1.69 -9.54
N ARG A 40 -2.57 -1.90 -10.22
CA ARG A 40 -3.09 -3.24 -10.50
C ARG A 40 -2.09 -4.07 -11.31
N LYS A 41 -1.55 -3.51 -12.40
CA LYS A 41 -0.53 -4.18 -13.21
C LYS A 41 0.72 -4.55 -12.39
N ALA A 42 1.18 -3.66 -11.51
CA ALA A 42 2.31 -3.93 -10.64
C ALA A 42 2.01 -5.08 -9.67
N LYS A 43 0.82 -5.08 -9.06
CA LYS A 43 0.35 -6.18 -8.22
C LYS A 43 0.38 -7.52 -8.98
N ASP A 44 -0.25 -7.57 -10.16
CA ASP A 44 -0.36 -8.79 -10.96
C ASP A 44 1.03 -9.35 -11.36
N LEU A 45 1.98 -8.45 -11.69
CA LEU A 45 3.36 -8.84 -12.02
C LEU A 45 4.12 -9.41 -10.82
N ILE A 46 3.95 -8.83 -9.63
CA ILE A 46 4.58 -9.32 -8.40
C ILE A 46 4.02 -10.70 -8.03
N GLU A 47 2.69 -10.86 -8.04
CA GLU A 47 2.04 -12.14 -7.75
C GLU A 47 2.50 -13.22 -8.73
N LYS A 48 2.53 -12.91 -10.03
CA LYS A 48 3.01 -13.82 -11.07
C LYS A 48 4.48 -14.21 -10.88
N PHE A 49 5.34 -13.26 -10.51
CA PHE A 49 6.76 -13.55 -10.30
C PHE A 49 6.93 -14.60 -9.19
N PHE A 50 6.29 -14.40 -8.03
CA PHE A 50 6.41 -15.33 -6.91
C PHE A 50 5.71 -16.67 -7.17
N SER A 51 4.58 -16.71 -7.88
CA SER A 51 3.95 -17.96 -8.27
C SER A 51 4.84 -18.79 -9.20
N GLN A 52 5.54 -18.14 -10.14
CA GLN A 52 6.48 -18.81 -11.04
C GLN A 52 7.73 -19.32 -10.32
N GLN A 53 8.20 -18.64 -9.27
CA GLN A 53 9.31 -19.14 -8.45
C GLN A 53 8.97 -20.49 -7.82
N VAL A 54 7.74 -20.68 -7.32
CA VAL A 54 7.29 -21.97 -6.76
C VAL A 54 7.34 -23.07 -7.82
N GLU A 55 6.86 -22.80 -9.03
CA GLU A 55 6.87 -23.77 -10.13
C GLU A 55 8.30 -24.19 -10.51
N VAL A 56 9.22 -23.23 -10.59
CA VAL A 56 10.63 -23.50 -10.91
C VAL A 56 11.31 -24.28 -9.79
N LEU A 57 11.05 -23.93 -8.53
CA LEU A 57 11.64 -24.61 -7.37
C LEU A 57 11.09 -26.03 -7.20
N GLY A 58 9.79 -26.25 -7.41
CA GLY A 58 9.17 -27.58 -7.32
C GLY A 58 9.72 -28.57 -8.36
N LYS A 59 10.25 -28.07 -9.49
CA LYS A 59 10.92 -28.88 -10.53
C LYS A 59 12.39 -29.19 -10.21
N ARG A 60 13.00 -28.51 -9.23
CA ARG A 60 14.40 -28.75 -8.85
C ARG A 60 14.48 -29.89 -7.85
N THR A 61 15.28 -30.90 -8.16
CA THR A 61 15.79 -31.84 -7.16
C THR A 61 16.81 -31.13 -6.27
N ALA A 62 16.87 -31.50 -5.00
CA ALA A 62 17.68 -30.85 -3.97
C ALA A 62 19.15 -30.57 -4.41
N PRO A 63 19.78 -29.50 -3.88
CA PRO A 63 19.32 -28.62 -2.78
C PRO A 63 18.58 -27.35 -3.25
N LEU A 64 17.70 -26.84 -2.39
CA LEU A 64 17.05 -25.54 -2.58
C LEU A 64 18.10 -24.40 -2.53
N PRO A 65 17.83 -23.26 -3.19
CA PRO A 65 18.67 -22.06 -3.05
C PRO A 65 18.71 -21.57 -1.59
N GLU A 66 19.76 -20.81 -1.25
CA GLU A 66 19.93 -20.20 0.07
C GLU A 66 18.77 -19.27 0.46
N ILE A 67 18.22 -18.55 -0.52
CA ILE A 67 17.03 -17.71 -0.35
C ILE A 67 15.97 -18.17 -1.33
N TYR A 68 14.81 -18.57 -0.80
CA TYR A 68 13.67 -19.00 -1.61
C TYR A 68 12.36 -18.46 -1.03
N TYR A 69 11.36 -18.34 -1.91
CA TYR A 69 10.01 -17.95 -1.51
C TYR A 69 9.25 -19.15 -0.98
N ILE A 70 8.55 -18.97 0.15
CA ILE A 70 7.66 -19.97 0.73
C ILE A 70 6.25 -19.73 0.18
N GLU A 71 5.70 -20.72 -0.52
CA GLU A 71 4.35 -20.60 -1.09
C GLU A 71 3.30 -20.23 -0.03
N GLY A 72 2.37 -19.36 -0.40
CA GLY A 72 1.30 -18.88 0.48
C GLY A 72 1.70 -17.77 1.46
N THR A 73 2.96 -17.33 1.48
CA THR A 73 3.42 -16.26 2.39
C THR A 73 3.33 -14.85 1.80
N LEU A 74 3.09 -14.71 0.49
CA LEU A 74 2.91 -13.41 -0.15
C LEU A 74 1.56 -12.80 0.24
N GLN A 75 1.59 -11.68 0.96
CA GLN A 75 0.42 -10.86 1.24
C GLN A 75 0.51 -9.52 0.52
N MET A 76 -0.52 -9.19 -0.27
CA MET A 76 -0.62 -7.91 -0.98
C MET A 76 -1.78 -7.09 -0.42
N VAL A 77 -1.49 -5.91 0.13
CA VAL A 77 -2.50 -5.01 0.72
C VAL A 77 -2.52 -3.68 -0.04
N TRP A 78 -3.72 -3.26 -0.47
CA TRP A 78 -3.92 -1.91 -1.00
C TRP A 78 -3.92 -0.91 0.15
N VAL A 79 -2.95 0.00 0.15
CA VAL A 79 -2.93 1.11 1.10
C VAL A 79 -3.63 2.29 0.45
N ASN A 80 -4.88 2.54 0.85
CA ASN A 80 -5.57 3.77 0.51
C ASN A 80 -4.89 4.92 1.25
N ARG A 81 -4.24 5.80 0.51
CA ARG A 81 -3.71 7.07 1.03
C ARG A 81 -4.71 8.16 0.73
N CYS A 82 -5.02 8.97 1.73
CA CYS A 82 -5.84 10.17 1.53
C CYS A 82 -4.92 11.36 1.23
N PHE A 83 -5.44 12.32 0.47
CA PHE A 83 -4.74 13.59 0.29
C PHE A 83 -4.58 14.32 1.63
N PRO A 84 -3.56 15.19 1.79
CA PRO A 84 -3.41 16.02 2.99
C PRO A 84 -4.72 16.73 3.35
N GLY A 85 -5.11 16.65 4.62
CA GLY A 85 -6.38 17.19 5.12
C GLY A 85 -7.60 16.30 4.88
N TYR A 86 -7.44 15.09 4.33
CA TYR A 86 -8.52 14.11 4.20
C TYR A 86 -8.17 12.83 4.94
N GLY A 87 -9.14 12.10 5.48
CA GLY A 87 -8.91 10.82 6.14
C GLY A 87 -10.13 9.91 6.04
N ILE A 88 -9.91 8.61 6.28
CA ILE A 88 -10.96 7.60 6.35
C ILE A 88 -11.53 7.58 7.76
N ASN A 89 -12.85 7.66 7.88
CA ASN A 89 -13.56 7.50 9.14
C ASN A 89 -14.88 6.73 8.92
N SER A 90 -14.83 5.41 9.12
CA SER A 90 -16.00 4.53 8.96
C SER A 90 -17.07 4.72 10.04
N LEU A 91 -16.72 5.31 11.20
CA LEU A 91 -17.67 5.60 12.27
C LEU A 91 -18.52 6.83 11.94
N LEU A 92 -17.90 7.88 11.39
CA LEU A 92 -18.60 9.08 10.96
C LEU A 92 -19.28 8.92 9.59
N HIS A 93 -18.72 8.08 8.71
CA HIS A 93 -19.22 7.84 7.36
C HIS A 93 -19.44 6.34 7.10
N PRO A 94 -20.46 5.72 7.74
CA PRO A 94 -20.72 4.30 7.61
C PRO A 94 -21.10 3.89 6.18
N ASP A 95 -21.74 4.79 5.42
CA ASP A 95 -22.13 4.54 4.02
C ASP A 95 -20.94 4.49 3.05
N CYS A 96 -19.76 4.97 3.47
CA CYS A 96 -18.53 4.82 2.71
C CYS A 96 -17.31 4.59 3.61
N PRO A 97 -17.09 3.35 4.09
CA PRO A 97 -16.07 3.05 5.09
C PRO A 97 -14.62 3.19 4.58
N ASN A 98 -14.43 3.37 3.28
CA ASN A 98 -13.13 3.54 2.63
C ASN A 98 -12.96 4.92 1.95
N CYS A 99 -13.93 5.84 2.09
CA CYS A 99 -13.83 7.16 1.48
C CYS A 99 -12.85 8.05 2.27
N CYS A 100 -12.00 8.78 1.53
CA CYS A 100 -11.25 9.90 2.08
C CYS A 100 -12.18 11.12 2.20
N VAL A 101 -12.60 11.43 3.42
CA VAL A 101 -13.43 12.60 3.73
C VAL A 101 -12.58 13.72 4.33
N VAL A 102 -13.04 14.96 4.22
CA VAL A 102 -12.30 16.10 4.77
C VAL A 102 -12.16 15.99 6.29
N CYS A 103 -10.96 16.25 6.82
CA CYS A 103 -10.74 16.29 8.27
C CYS A 103 -11.56 17.41 8.90
N SER A 104 -12.24 17.11 10.02
CA SER A 104 -13.04 18.09 10.74
C SER A 104 -12.17 19.07 11.54
N PRO A 105 -12.69 20.25 11.91
CA PRO A 105 -12.08 21.09 12.95
C PRO A 105 -11.77 20.25 14.19
N GLY A 106 -10.65 20.53 14.85
CA GLY A 106 -10.09 19.71 15.90
C GLY A 106 -9.23 18.56 15.39
N SER A 107 -9.01 18.44 14.06
CA SER A 107 -8.19 17.39 13.48
C SER A 107 -7.37 17.88 12.26
N PHE A 108 -6.37 17.09 11.87
CA PHE A 108 -5.53 17.34 10.71
C PHE A 108 -5.03 16.01 10.12
N ASN A 109 -4.65 16.00 8.84
CA ASN A 109 -3.90 14.87 8.27
C ASN A 109 -2.71 15.36 7.45
N PRO A 110 -1.46 14.99 7.80
CA PRO A 110 -0.29 15.33 7.00
C PRO A 110 -0.23 14.54 5.68
N HIS A 111 0.88 14.68 4.95
CA HIS A 111 1.02 14.20 3.57
C HIS A 111 0.83 12.69 3.33
N GLU A 112 0.84 11.86 4.37
CA GLU A 112 0.91 10.41 4.23
C GLU A 112 -0.04 9.61 5.15
N GLY A 113 -1.00 10.25 5.82
CA GLY A 113 -1.90 9.53 6.71
C GLY A 113 -3.16 9.00 6.02
N THR A 114 -3.70 7.91 6.55
CA THR A 114 -5.00 7.36 6.17
C THR A 114 -6.13 7.93 7.03
N HIS A 115 -5.82 8.48 8.20
CA HIS A 115 -6.79 8.97 9.18
C HIS A 115 -6.47 10.39 9.62
N CYS A 116 -7.52 11.14 9.98
CA CYS A 116 -7.35 12.44 10.61
C CYS A 116 -6.89 12.26 12.06
N LEU A 117 -5.79 12.92 12.41
CA LEU A 117 -5.21 12.96 13.74
C LEU A 117 -5.81 14.13 14.54
N GLN A 118 -5.93 13.99 15.85
CA GLN A 118 -6.46 15.06 16.71
C GLN A 118 -5.50 16.26 16.77
N CYS A 119 -6.07 17.45 16.70
CA CYS A 119 -5.40 18.74 16.83
C CYS A 119 -6.42 19.82 17.24
N ASN A 120 -6.53 20.08 18.55
CA ASN A 120 -7.52 21.02 19.10
C ASN A 120 -7.33 22.47 18.61
N ARG A 121 -6.15 22.82 18.09
CA ARG A 121 -5.85 24.15 17.57
C ARG A 121 -6.24 24.33 16.10
N SER A 122 -6.58 23.25 15.40
CA SER A 122 -7.08 23.29 14.04
C SER A 122 -8.56 23.69 14.05
N LEU A 123 -8.89 24.91 13.63
CA LEU A 123 -10.29 25.38 13.59
C LEU A 123 -10.93 25.23 12.21
N ALA A 124 -10.16 24.78 11.22
CA ALA A 124 -10.59 24.69 9.83
C ALA A 124 -10.76 23.23 9.40
N TYR A 125 -11.71 23.00 8.49
CA TYR A 125 -11.79 21.74 7.77
C TYR A 125 -10.55 21.55 6.89
N GLY A 126 -10.04 20.32 6.82
CA GLY A 126 -8.97 19.96 5.90
C GLY A 126 -7.59 20.45 6.30
N ALA A 127 -7.34 20.66 7.60
CA ALA A 127 -6.02 21.05 8.06
C ALA A 127 -4.96 19.98 7.74
N LYS A 128 -3.81 20.47 7.26
CA LYS A 128 -2.67 19.64 6.84
C LYS A 128 -1.57 19.59 7.90
N HIS A 129 -1.61 20.52 8.84
CA HIS A 129 -0.65 20.70 9.92
C HIS A 129 -1.39 21.04 11.22
N CYS A 130 -0.80 20.68 12.35
CA CYS A 130 -1.21 21.16 13.66
C CYS A 130 -0.18 22.20 14.12
N TYR A 131 -0.62 23.44 14.36
CA TYR A 131 0.21 24.55 14.85
C TYR A 131 -0.04 24.76 16.35
#